data_AF-A0A4W3ICS8-F1
#
_entry.id   AF-A0A4W3ICS8-F1
#
_cell.length_a   1.000
_cell.length_b   1.000
_cell.length_c   1.000
_cell.angle_alpha   90.00
_cell.angle_beta   90.00
_cell.angle_gamma   90.00
#
_symmetry.space_group_name_H-M   'P 1'
#
loop_
_entity.id
_entity.type
_entity.pdbx_description
1 polymer ?
#
loop_
_entity_poly.entity_id
_entity_poly.type
_entity_poly.pdbx_seq_one_letter_code
_entity_poly.pdbx_strand_id
1 'polypeptide(L)'
;MKNSKFDFTKVQSLSGSAQVSDVNSLFIIFIVPFFFFKKKSKSLFSQQHGSVYWKDGASDTMKNMPANRYLHYILESSFSVKDSPIWMDSSTSSECQNLEKAIGGPERLAEITGSRAYERFTGNQIAKIYKKYPQQYKDTERISLVSSFLATLFLGSYAAIDYSDGSGMNLLDIRRHVWSEKCLDACAPGLKEKLGNPMPSHAVLGTISPYLIERYGFNPDCKIVAFTGDNAGRFKLFYLAIISSNTPWDIFMM
;
A
#
# COMPACT_ATOMS: atom_id res chain seq x y z
N MET A 1 13.70 -11.36 17.92
CA MET A 1 12.81 -10.92 16.82
C MET A 1 12.95 -9.41 16.68
N LYS A 2 13.14 -8.89 15.46
CA LYS A 2 13.24 -7.43 15.23
C LYS A 2 11.83 -6.90 14.91
N ASN A 3 11.39 -5.90 15.67
CA ASN A 3 10.12 -5.20 15.48
C ASN A 3 10.45 -3.84 14.83
N SER A 4 10.24 -3.75 13.52
CA SER A 4 10.52 -2.54 12.74
C SER A 4 9.22 -1.86 12.38
N LYS A 5 9.10 -0.58 12.71
CA LYS A 5 7.90 0.20 12.44
C LYS A 5 8.25 1.52 11.78
N PHE A 6 7.27 2.11 11.10
CA PHE A 6 7.40 3.40 10.44
C PHE A 6 6.23 4.32 10.78
N ASP A 7 6.53 5.59 11.03
CA ASP A 7 5.56 6.64 11.34
C ASP A 7 5.11 7.35 10.05
N PHE A 8 3.96 6.93 9.50
CA PHE A 8 3.41 7.51 8.27
C PHE A 8 2.82 8.92 8.45
N THR A 9 2.74 9.44 9.68
CA THR A 9 2.29 10.83 9.91
C THR A 9 3.34 11.86 9.49
N LYS A 10 4.59 11.43 9.30
CA LYS A 10 5.75 12.29 8.97
C LYS A 10 6.11 12.33 7.49
N VAL A 11 5.20 11.95 6.59
CA VAL A 11 5.46 12.00 5.13
C VAL A 11 5.62 13.46 4.68
N GLN A 12 6.87 13.88 4.44
CA GLN A 12 7.22 15.20 3.91
C GLN A 12 7.55 15.13 2.42
N SER A 13 7.21 16.19 1.67
CA SER A 13 7.70 16.40 0.31
C SER A 13 9.09 17.02 0.37
N LEU A 14 10.12 16.38 -0.19
CA LEU A 14 11.42 17.03 -0.38
C LEU A 14 11.37 17.95 -1.60
N SER A 15 11.37 19.25 -1.37
CA SER A 15 11.67 20.26 -2.40
C SER A 15 13.05 20.86 -2.10
N GLY A 16 14.10 20.29 -2.67
CA GLY A 16 15.46 20.79 -2.54
C GLY A 16 16.51 19.68 -2.36
N SER A 17 17.71 19.91 -2.88
CA SER A 17 18.87 19.04 -2.73
C SER A 17 19.27 18.91 -1.26
N ALA A 18 18.72 17.91 -0.55
CA ALA A 18 19.12 17.58 0.81
C ALA A 18 19.93 16.27 0.80
N GLN A 19 21.15 16.32 1.35
CA GLN A 19 21.94 15.13 1.65
C GLN A 19 21.23 14.29 2.72
N VAL A 20 21.05 13.01 2.43
CA VAL A 20 20.40 12.03 3.30
C VAL A 20 21.44 11.53 4.31
N SER A 21 21.33 11.93 5.58
CA SER A 21 22.24 11.47 6.64
C SER A 21 21.60 10.57 7.70
N ASP A 22 20.29 10.27 7.64
CA ASP A 22 19.63 9.43 8.65
C ASP A 22 18.78 8.31 8.06
N VAL A 23 19.25 7.08 8.31
CA VAL A 23 18.74 5.81 7.76
C VAL A 23 17.41 5.35 8.40
N ASN A 24 16.93 6.05 9.43
CA ASN A 24 15.70 5.73 10.17
C ASN A 24 14.43 6.42 9.63
N SER A 25 14.56 7.28 8.61
CA SER A 25 13.46 8.08 8.06
C SER A 25 13.02 7.63 6.66
N LEU A 26 13.25 6.36 6.29
CA LEU A 26 12.97 5.85 4.94
C LEU A 26 11.47 5.67 4.66
N PHE A 27 10.80 6.80 4.41
CA PHE A 27 9.77 6.92 3.38
C PHE A 27 9.94 8.28 2.70
N ILE A 28 11.09 8.46 2.05
CA ILE A 28 11.25 9.57 1.09
C ILE A 28 10.39 9.19 -0.12
N ILE A 29 9.17 9.71 -0.17
CA ILE A 29 8.45 9.77 -1.44
C ILE A 29 9.25 10.74 -2.30
N PHE A 30 10.03 10.21 -3.25
CA PHE A 30 10.47 10.99 -4.38
C PHE A 30 9.22 11.34 -5.21
N ILE A 31 8.45 12.35 -4.78
CA ILE A 31 7.72 13.20 -5.72
C ILE A 31 8.83 14.02 -6.37
N VAL A 32 9.53 13.38 -7.31
CA VAL A 32 10.55 14.05 -8.11
C VAL A 32 9.89 15.34 -8.64
N PRO A 33 10.49 16.52 -8.46
CA PRO A 33 10.05 17.73 -9.13
C PRO A 33 10.48 17.64 -10.59
N PHE A 34 9.89 16.70 -11.32
CA PHE A 34 10.02 16.61 -12.76
C PHE A 34 8.67 17.05 -13.33
N PHE A 35 8.72 18.12 -14.11
CA PHE A 35 7.68 18.63 -14.99
C PHE A 35 6.70 17.53 -15.48
N PHE A 36 5.48 17.47 -14.94
CA PHE A 36 4.45 16.51 -15.42
C PHE A 36 3.07 17.15 -15.56
N PHE A 37 2.96 18.20 -16.36
CA PHE A 37 1.68 18.78 -16.74
C PHE A 37 0.94 18.04 -17.90
N LYS A 38 1.54 16.99 -18.50
CA LYS A 38 1.02 16.41 -19.77
C LYS A 38 0.68 14.91 -19.79
N LYS A 39 0.83 14.15 -18.69
CA LYS A 39 0.52 12.70 -18.73
C LYS A 39 -0.95 12.41 -18.42
N LYS A 40 -1.58 11.59 -19.27
CA LYS A 40 -3.00 11.17 -19.16
C LYS A 40 -3.29 10.19 -18.01
N SER A 41 -2.26 9.51 -17.49
CA SER A 41 -2.42 8.56 -16.38
C SER A 41 -1.16 8.45 -15.51
N LYS A 42 -1.35 8.00 -14.27
CA LYS A 42 -0.28 7.72 -13.29
C LYS A 42 -0.48 6.37 -12.59
N SER A 43 0.65 5.68 -12.38
CA SER A 43 0.83 4.46 -11.60
C SER A 43 2.19 4.55 -10.92
N LEU A 44 2.30 4.15 -9.65
CA LEU A 44 3.56 4.01 -8.92
C LEU A 44 3.65 2.63 -8.26
N PHE A 45 4.84 2.32 -7.75
CA PHE A 45 5.12 1.12 -6.97
C PHE A 45 5.75 1.49 -5.62
N SER A 46 5.55 0.68 -4.60
CA SER A 46 6.06 0.93 -3.24
C SER A 46 6.49 -0.35 -2.54
N GLN A 47 7.24 -0.22 -1.44
CA GLN A 47 7.64 -1.37 -0.61
C GLN A 47 6.44 -2.29 -0.30
N GLN A 48 6.65 -3.60 -0.42
CA GLN A 48 5.61 -4.58 -0.12
C GLN A 48 5.36 -4.77 1.38
N HIS A 49 4.22 -5.40 1.67
CA HIS A 49 3.69 -5.89 2.94
C HIS A 49 3.34 -4.86 4.02
N GLY A 50 3.92 -3.66 3.98
CA GLY A 50 3.57 -2.60 4.93
C GLY A 50 2.08 -2.25 4.88
N SER A 51 1.50 -1.96 6.04
CA SER A 51 0.07 -1.62 6.16
C SER A 51 -0.14 -0.30 6.87
N VAL A 52 -1.15 0.46 6.43
CA VAL A 52 -1.60 1.71 7.01
C VAL A 52 -3.03 1.53 7.51
N TYR A 53 -3.31 2.03 8.72
CA TYR A 53 -4.59 1.86 9.42
C TYR A 53 -5.25 3.24 9.55
N TRP A 54 -6.25 3.48 8.72
CA TRP A 54 -6.98 4.74 8.69
C TRP A 54 -8.02 4.76 9.80
N LYS A 55 -8.00 5.83 10.57
CA LYS A 55 -8.94 6.04 11.66
C LYS A 55 -10.34 6.37 11.12
N ASP A 56 -11.37 6.00 11.87
CA ASP A 56 -12.74 6.45 11.63
C ASP A 56 -12.80 7.98 11.37
N GLY A 57 -13.45 8.37 10.28
CA GLY A 57 -13.56 9.76 9.81
C GLY A 57 -12.44 10.24 8.89
N ALA A 58 -11.43 9.42 8.61
CA ALA A 58 -10.37 9.77 7.66
C ALA A 58 -10.91 9.96 6.23
N SER A 59 -11.93 9.20 5.83
CA SER A 59 -12.63 9.38 4.54
C SER A 59 -13.15 10.80 4.35
N ASP A 60 -13.76 11.38 5.39
CA ASP A 60 -14.34 12.72 5.32
C ASP A 60 -13.26 13.81 5.32
N THR A 61 -12.15 13.57 6.03
CA THR A 61 -10.95 14.41 5.94
C THR A 61 -10.40 14.45 4.51
N MET A 62 -10.33 13.30 3.82
CA MET A 62 -9.83 13.22 2.44
C MET A 62 -10.75 13.84 1.40
N LYS A 63 -12.08 13.77 1.59
CA LYS A 63 -13.04 14.44 0.70
C LYS A 63 -12.92 15.97 0.72
N ASN A 64 -12.50 16.54 1.84
CA ASN A 64 -12.50 17.97 2.09
C ASN A 64 -11.07 18.55 2.29
N MET A 65 -10.06 18.00 1.60
CA MET A 65 -8.67 18.43 1.77
C MET A 65 -8.46 19.86 1.26
N PRO A 66 -8.05 20.81 2.13
CA PRO A 66 -7.83 22.20 1.71
C PRO A 66 -6.51 22.33 0.94
N ALA A 67 -6.58 22.84 -0.29
CA ALA A 67 -5.42 22.96 -1.19
C ALA A 67 -4.34 23.91 -0.70
N ASN A 68 -4.60 24.75 0.31
CA ASN A 68 -3.63 25.67 0.90
C ASN A 68 -2.74 25.03 1.99
N ARG A 69 -3.02 23.79 2.44
CA ARG A 69 -2.20 23.07 3.43
C ARG A 69 -1.49 21.86 2.84
N TYR A 70 -0.41 21.41 3.48
CA TYR A 70 0.27 20.17 3.11
C TYR A 70 -0.43 18.94 3.70
N LEU A 71 -0.37 17.81 3.00
CA LEU A 71 -1.04 16.56 3.40
C LEU A 71 -0.68 16.08 4.82
N HIS A 72 0.57 16.23 5.27
CA HIS A 72 0.96 15.80 6.61
C HIS A 72 0.22 16.56 7.73
N TYR A 73 -0.10 17.85 7.52
CA TYR A 73 -0.94 18.61 8.46
C TYR A 73 -2.42 18.23 8.35
N ILE A 74 -2.89 17.89 7.15
CA ILE A 74 -4.29 17.54 6.93
C ILE A 74 -4.60 16.15 7.52
N LEU A 75 -3.68 15.19 7.37
CA LEU A 75 -3.88 13.78 7.71
C LEU A 75 -3.30 13.38 9.07
N GLU A 76 -2.75 14.31 9.85
CA GLU A 76 -2.07 14.03 11.13
C GLU A 76 -2.90 13.14 12.08
N SER A 77 -4.21 13.38 12.15
CA SER A 77 -5.16 12.66 13.00
C SER A 77 -5.91 11.53 12.30
N SER A 78 -5.60 11.24 11.04
CA SER A 78 -6.33 10.28 10.18
C SER A 78 -5.87 8.83 10.34
N PHE A 79 -4.95 8.53 11.28
CA PHE A 79 -4.38 7.20 11.46
C PHE A 79 -4.61 6.68 12.88
N SER A 80 -5.15 5.47 12.99
CA SER A 80 -5.41 4.78 14.27
C SER A 80 -4.14 4.11 14.82
N VAL A 81 -3.24 3.69 13.92
CA VAL A 81 -1.92 3.13 14.23
C VAL A 81 -0.85 4.09 13.73
N LYS A 82 -0.14 4.75 14.64
CA LYS A 82 0.95 5.69 14.30
C LYS A 82 2.16 4.96 13.71
N ASP A 83 2.64 3.95 14.43
CA ASP A 83 3.80 3.16 14.02
C ASP A 83 3.36 1.91 13.29
N SER A 84 3.30 2.01 11.97
CA SER A 84 2.85 0.93 11.09
C SER A 84 3.96 -0.09 10.82
N PRO A 85 3.62 -1.38 10.69
CA PRO A 85 4.59 -2.42 10.38
C PRO A 85 5.09 -2.30 8.95
N ILE A 86 6.35 -2.66 8.72
CA ILE A 86 7.01 -2.66 7.40
C ILE A 86 7.55 -4.05 7.07
N TRP A 87 8.06 -4.24 5.84
CA TRP A 87 8.53 -5.52 5.33
C TRP A 87 9.65 -6.19 6.15
N MET A 88 10.38 -5.42 6.96
CA MET A 88 11.45 -5.92 7.83
C MET A 88 10.94 -6.49 9.17
N ASP A 89 9.65 -6.37 9.47
CA ASP A 89 9.09 -6.85 10.73
C ASP A 89 9.03 -8.39 10.75
N SER A 90 9.62 -8.97 11.79
CA SER A 90 9.75 -10.42 11.99
C SER A 90 9.17 -10.88 13.33
N SER A 91 8.15 -10.17 13.85
CA SER A 91 7.67 -10.31 15.23
C SER A 91 6.28 -10.92 15.37
N THR A 92 5.82 -11.62 14.34
CA THR A 92 4.47 -12.21 14.22
C THR A 92 4.51 -13.73 14.03
N SER A 93 5.58 -14.40 14.47
CA SER A 93 5.71 -15.86 14.31
C SER A 93 4.56 -16.62 14.98
N SER A 94 4.02 -16.11 16.10
CA SER A 94 2.83 -16.68 16.73
C SER A 94 1.58 -16.57 15.87
N GLU A 95 1.37 -15.42 15.23
CA GLU A 95 0.24 -15.16 14.34
C GLU A 95 0.36 -16.01 13.07
N CYS A 96 1.56 -16.20 12.53
CA CYS A 96 1.82 -17.11 11.41
C CYS A 96 1.41 -18.55 11.74
N GLN A 97 1.83 -19.08 12.89
CA GLN A 97 1.46 -20.43 13.32
C GLN A 97 -0.05 -20.58 13.54
N ASN A 98 -0.69 -19.56 14.12
CA ASN A 98 -2.14 -19.57 14.31
C ASN A 98 -2.90 -19.58 12.98
N LEU A 99 -2.45 -18.78 12.01
CA LEU A 99 -3.03 -18.75 10.67
C LEU A 99 -2.86 -20.09 9.96
N GLU A 100 -1.64 -20.65 9.92
CA GLU A 100 -1.39 -21.96 9.30
C GLU A 100 -2.26 -23.04 9.96
N LYS A 101 -2.34 -23.06 11.30
CA LYS A 101 -3.19 -24.02 12.03
C LYS A 101 -4.68 -23.88 11.70
N ALA A 102 -5.19 -22.64 11.61
CA ALA A 102 -6.60 -22.39 11.31
C ALA A 102 -6.99 -22.80 9.88
N ILE A 103 -6.05 -22.73 8.94
CA ILE A 103 -6.28 -23.05 7.52
C ILE A 103 -6.07 -24.53 7.20
N GLY A 104 -5.37 -25.27 8.07
CA GLY A 104 -5.08 -26.70 7.89
C GLY A 104 -3.63 -27.00 7.48
N GLY A 105 -2.70 -26.10 7.74
CA GLY A 105 -1.27 -26.24 7.53
C GLY A 105 -0.66 -25.22 6.55
N PRO A 106 0.68 -25.12 6.53
CA PRO A 106 1.40 -24.22 5.63
C PRO A 106 1.14 -24.49 4.14
N GLU A 107 1.04 -25.75 3.74
CA GLU A 107 0.78 -26.15 2.35
C GLU A 107 -0.60 -25.68 1.91
N ARG A 108 -1.62 -25.88 2.74
CA ARG A 108 -2.99 -25.45 2.43
C ARG A 108 -3.10 -23.94 2.32
N LEU A 109 -2.40 -23.21 3.18
CA LEU A 109 -2.32 -21.75 3.07
C LEU A 109 -1.62 -21.30 1.78
N ALA A 110 -0.56 -22.01 1.37
CA ALA A 110 0.14 -21.73 0.12
C ALA A 110 -0.71 -22.04 -1.12
N GLU A 111 -1.53 -23.09 -1.11
CA GLU A 111 -2.46 -23.41 -2.19
C GLU A 111 -3.48 -22.29 -2.44
N ILE A 112 -3.95 -21.65 -1.37
CA ILE A 112 -4.94 -20.57 -1.42
C ILE A 112 -4.27 -19.24 -1.77
N THR A 113 -3.18 -18.90 -1.07
CA THR A 113 -2.63 -17.54 -1.07
C THR A 113 -1.33 -17.38 -1.86
N GLY A 114 -0.80 -18.48 -2.41
CA GLY A 114 0.48 -18.51 -3.12
C GLY A 114 1.71 -18.55 -2.20
N SER A 115 1.54 -18.56 -0.88
CA SER A 115 2.63 -18.62 0.09
C SER A 115 2.18 -19.24 1.41
N ARG A 116 3.11 -19.91 2.11
CA ARG A 116 2.93 -20.21 3.53
C ARG A 116 2.91 -18.91 4.37
N ALA A 117 2.71 -19.00 5.68
CA ALA A 117 2.71 -17.80 6.50
C ALA A 117 4.13 -17.25 6.67
N TYR A 118 4.29 -15.94 6.49
CA TYR A 118 5.53 -15.23 6.74
C TYR A 118 5.27 -14.02 7.64
N GLU A 119 6.20 -13.71 8.54
CA GLU A 119 5.97 -12.71 9.58
C GLU A 119 5.61 -11.33 9.02
N ARG A 120 6.32 -10.94 7.96
CA ARG A 120 6.09 -9.64 7.33
C ARG A 120 4.74 -9.54 6.61
N PHE A 121 4.11 -10.66 6.24
CA PHE A 121 2.88 -10.66 5.44
C PHE A 121 1.74 -10.02 6.22
N THR A 122 0.97 -9.20 5.51
CA THR A 122 0.11 -8.20 6.14
C THR A 122 -0.99 -8.80 7.02
N GLY A 123 -1.56 -9.94 6.67
CA GLY A 123 -2.55 -10.64 7.51
C GLY A 123 -2.03 -10.93 8.92
N ASN A 124 -0.78 -11.40 9.04
CA ASN A 124 -0.15 -11.70 10.32
C ASN A 124 0.12 -10.42 11.14
N GLN A 125 0.51 -9.34 10.46
CA GLN A 125 0.69 -8.03 11.11
C GLN A 125 -0.64 -7.44 11.60
N ILE A 126 -1.71 -7.57 10.82
CA ILE A 126 -3.07 -7.17 11.22
C ILE A 126 -3.53 -7.96 12.44
N ALA A 127 -3.33 -9.28 12.45
CA ALA A 127 -3.68 -10.14 13.58
C ALA A 127 -2.97 -9.73 14.88
N LYS A 128 -1.68 -9.36 14.78
CA LYS A 128 -0.92 -8.81 15.92
C LYS A 128 -1.47 -7.47 16.38
N ILE A 129 -1.82 -6.55 15.48
CA ILE A 129 -2.43 -5.27 15.84
C ILE A 129 -3.77 -5.47 16.54
N TYR A 130 -4.64 -6.33 15.98
CA TYR A 130 -5.93 -6.67 16.60
C TYR A 130 -5.74 -7.23 18.02
N LYS A 131 -4.82 -8.18 18.21
CA LYS A 131 -4.55 -8.81 19.50
C LYS A 131 -3.92 -7.87 20.52
N LYS A 132 -2.94 -7.04 20.10
CA LYS A 132 -2.14 -6.22 21.01
C LYS A 132 -2.73 -4.82 21.24
N TYR A 133 -3.39 -4.26 20.24
CA TYR A 133 -3.95 -2.92 20.24
C TYR A 133 -5.42 -2.94 19.76
N PRO A 134 -6.31 -3.67 20.45
CA PRO A 134 -7.68 -3.90 19.98
C PRO A 134 -8.47 -2.60 19.78
N GLN A 135 -8.22 -1.56 20.59
CA GLN A 135 -8.87 -0.27 20.42
C GLN A 135 -8.44 0.43 19.12
N GLN A 136 -7.15 0.37 18.76
CA GLN A 136 -6.68 0.95 17.49
C GLN A 136 -7.31 0.23 16.30
N TYR A 137 -7.40 -1.11 16.35
CA TYR A 137 -8.09 -1.88 15.31
C TYR A 137 -9.58 -1.56 15.23
N LYS A 138 -10.23 -1.38 16.39
CA LYS A 138 -11.65 -0.99 16.48
C LYS A 138 -11.88 0.37 15.82
N ASP A 139 -11.04 1.36 16.13
CA ASP A 139 -11.11 2.73 15.59
C ASP A 139 -10.63 2.83 14.12
N THR A 140 -10.35 1.71 13.45
CA THR A 140 -9.86 1.69 12.07
C THR A 140 -11.02 1.48 11.10
N GLU A 141 -11.33 2.44 10.23
CA GLU A 141 -12.34 2.25 9.19
C GLU A 141 -11.79 1.57 7.94
N ARG A 142 -10.50 1.75 7.65
CA ARG A 142 -9.85 1.22 6.44
C ARG A 142 -8.43 0.74 6.72
N ILE A 143 -8.03 -0.37 6.10
CA ILE A 143 -6.64 -0.84 6.07
C ILE A 143 -6.15 -0.81 4.61
N SER A 144 -4.98 -0.23 4.39
CA SER A 144 -4.34 -0.13 3.07
C SER A 144 -2.97 -0.77 3.11
N LEU A 145 -2.55 -1.39 2.02
CA LEU A 145 -1.12 -1.58 1.75
C LEU A 145 -0.49 -0.23 1.40
N VAL A 146 0.82 -0.09 1.59
CA VAL A 146 1.55 1.14 1.24
C VAL A 146 1.26 1.60 -0.21
N SER A 147 1.10 0.66 -1.14
CA SER A 147 0.76 0.92 -2.55
C SER A 147 -0.61 1.60 -2.68
N SER A 148 -1.65 0.97 -2.14
CA SER A 148 -3.02 1.52 -2.10
C SER A 148 -3.14 2.79 -1.24
N PHE A 149 -2.32 2.93 -0.19
CA PHE A 149 -2.23 4.16 0.60
C PHE A 149 -1.75 5.32 -0.28
N LEU A 150 -0.67 5.13 -1.05
CA LEU A 150 -0.20 6.16 -1.97
C LEU A 150 -1.24 6.49 -3.04
N ALA A 151 -1.87 5.48 -3.66
CA ALA A 151 -2.95 5.71 -4.63
C ALA A 151 -4.11 6.52 -4.02
N THR A 152 -4.44 6.27 -2.74
CA THR A 152 -5.45 7.01 -1.98
C THR A 152 -5.11 8.50 -1.90
N LEU A 153 -3.84 8.86 -1.67
CA LEU A 153 -3.42 10.28 -1.63
C LEU A 153 -3.61 10.98 -2.99
N PHE A 154 -3.42 10.26 -4.10
CA PHE A 154 -3.66 10.81 -5.44
C PHE A 154 -5.15 10.91 -5.78
N LEU A 155 -5.97 9.98 -5.32
CA LEU A 155 -7.41 9.96 -5.56
C LEU A 155 -8.18 10.95 -4.67
N GLY A 156 -7.73 11.18 -3.44
CA GLY A 156 -8.53 11.87 -2.42
C GLY A 156 -9.67 11.00 -1.87
N SER A 157 -9.59 9.68 -2.09
CA SER A 157 -10.54 8.67 -1.63
C SER A 157 -9.85 7.31 -1.58
N TYR A 158 -10.37 6.37 -0.80
CA TYR A 158 -9.74 5.06 -0.63
C TYR A 158 -9.56 4.31 -1.95
N ALA A 159 -8.30 3.98 -2.24
CA ALA A 159 -7.95 3.07 -3.32
C ALA A 159 -8.24 1.61 -2.94
N ALA A 160 -8.57 0.81 -3.94
CA ALA A 160 -8.57 -0.65 -3.82
C ALA A 160 -7.13 -1.18 -3.73
N ILE A 161 -6.96 -2.31 -3.05
CA ILE A 161 -5.73 -3.10 -3.10
C ILE A 161 -5.74 -3.90 -4.40
N ASP A 162 -4.63 -3.91 -5.13
CA ASP A 162 -4.55 -4.66 -6.37
C ASP A 162 -4.26 -6.15 -6.13
N TYR A 163 -4.61 -7.02 -7.09
CA TYR A 163 -4.39 -8.47 -6.94
C TYR A 163 -2.92 -8.83 -6.70
N SER A 164 -1.99 -8.12 -7.32
CA SER A 164 -0.58 -8.46 -7.22
C SER A 164 -0.01 -8.14 -5.84
N ASP A 165 -0.23 -6.94 -5.29
CA ASP A 165 0.28 -6.61 -3.96
C ASP A 165 -0.58 -7.28 -2.86
N GLY A 166 -1.88 -7.45 -3.10
CA GLY A 166 -2.79 -8.20 -2.23
C GLY A 166 -2.40 -9.67 -2.04
N SER A 167 -1.69 -10.26 -2.99
CA SER A 167 -1.12 -11.61 -2.87
C SER A 167 -0.05 -11.70 -1.77
N GLY A 168 0.61 -10.58 -1.43
CA GLY A 168 1.63 -10.49 -0.38
C GLY A 168 1.07 -10.41 1.05
N MET A 169 -0.19 -10.81 1.27
CA MET A 169 -0.89 -10.61 2.54
C MET A 169 -1.23 -11.90 3.30
N ASN A 170 -1.12 -13.08 2.68
CA ASN A 170 -1.74 -14.33 3.15
C ASN A 170 -3.27 -14.25 3.32
N LEU A 171 -3.95 -13.37 2.57
CA LEU A 171 -5.41 -13.17 2.65
C LEU A 171 -6.14 -13.37 1.31
N LEU A 172 -5.49 -13.08 0.19
CA LEU A 172 -6.11 -13.20 -1.14
C LEU A 172 -6.11 -14.65 -1.61
N ASP A 173 -7.25 -15.16 -2.08
CA ASP A 173 -7.28 -16.36 -2.92
C ASP A 173 -6.78 -15.97 -4.32
N ILE A 174 -5.57 -16.39 -4.65
CA ILE A 174 -4.89 -15.96 -5.88
C ILE A 174 -5.49 -16.57 -7.15
N ARG A 175 -6.32 -17.61 -7.04
CA ARG A 175 -6.98 -18.25 -8.20
C ARG A 175 -8.32 -17.60 -8.49
N ARG A 176 -9.05 -17.22 -7.44
CA ARG A 176 -10.38 -16.63 -7.53
C ARG A 176 -10.37 -15.10 -7.52
N HIS A 177 -9.24 -14.49 -7.17
CA HIS A 177 -9.06 -13.04 -7.02
C HIS A 177 -10.07 -12.40 -6.03
N VAL A 178 -10.40 -13.12 -4.97
CA VAL A 178 -11.25 -12.65 -3.87
C VAL A 178 -10.56 -12.93 -2.55
N TRP A 179 -10.91 -12.20 -1.49
CA TRP A 179 -10.39 -12.52 -0.17
C TRP A 179 -10.88 -13.89 0.31
N SER A 180 -9.98 -14.69 0.86
CA SER A 180 -10.31 -15.95 1.52
C SER A 180 -10.94 -15.66 2.87
N GLU A 181 -12.24 -15.93 3.03
CA GLU A 181 -12.98 -15.69 4.28
C GLU A 181 -12.31 -16.41 5.46
N LYS A 182 -11.86 -17.66 5.25
CA LYS A 182 -11.11 -18.40 6.28
C LYS A 182 -9.83 -17.69 6.72
N CYS A 183 -9.09 -17.10 5.79
CA CYS A 183 -7.85 -16.37 6.10
C CYS A 183 -8.16 -15.05 6.82
N LEU A 184 -9.22 -14.35 6.41
CA LEU A 184 -9.67 -13.13 7.08
C LEU A 184 -10.09 -13.40 8.53
N ASP A 185 -10.96 -14.39 8.74
CA ASP A 185 -11.51 -14.76 10.06
C ASP A 185 -10.41 -15.23 11.02
N ALA A 186 -9.38 -15.89 10.51
CA ALA A 186 -8.22 -16.31 11.30
C ALA A 186 -7.32 -15.13 11.74
N CYS A 187 -7.39 -13.99 11.04
CA CYS A 187 -6.56 -12.82 11.35
C CYS A 187 -7.27 -11.82 12.26
N ALA A 188 -8.45 -11.32 11.87
CA ALA A 188 -9.19 -10.32 12.64
C ALA A 188 -10.67 -10.20 12.21
N PRO A 189 -11.59 -9.84 13.13
CA PRO A 189 -13.01 -9.72 12.83
C PRO A 189 -13.33 -8.48 11.99
N GLY A 190 -14.25 -8.61 11.02
CA GLY A 190 -14.67 -7.49 10.16
C GLY A 190 -13.57 -6.98 9.23
N LEU A 191 -12.59 -7.83 8.91
CA LEU A 191 -11.44 -7.43 8.11
C LEU A 191 -11.79 -7.22 6.63
N LYS A 192 -12.80 -7.92 6.10
CA LYS A 192 -13.25 -7.79 4.72
C LYS A 192 -13.70 -6.37 4.41
N GLU A 193 -14.47 -5.77 5.31
CA GLU A 193 -15.00 -4.42 5.19
C GLU A 193 -13.86 -3.39 5.23
N LYS A 194 -12.90 -3.56 6.14
CA LYS A 194 -11.73 -2.67 6.28
C LYS A 194 -10.79 -2.72 5.06
N LEU A 195 -10.72 -3.85 4.35
CA LEU A 195 -9.92 -3.99 3.12
C LEU A 195 -10.68 -3.56 1.85
N GLY A 196 -12.02 -3.67 1.85
CA GLY A 196 -12.86 -3.57 0.66
C GLY A 196 -12.50 -4.58 -0.42
N ASN A 197 -13.03 -4.43 -1.63
CA ASN A 197 -12.80 -5.40 -2.69
C ASN A 197 -11.42 -5.20 -3.35
N PRO A 198 -10.66 -6.27 -3.62
CA PRO A 198 -9.44 -6.16 -4.39
C PRO A 198 -9.77 -5.98 -5.88
N MET A 199 -8.83 -5.47 -6.67
CA MET A 199 -9.05 -5.21 -8.10
C MET A 199 -7.86 -5.59 -8.98
N PRO A 200 -8.03 -5.72 -10.31
CA PRO A 200 -6.90 -5.94 -11.21
C PRO A 200 -5.86 -4.80 -11.16
N SER A 201 -4.58 -5.13 -11.28
CA SER A 201 -3.46 -4.17 -11.24
C SER A 201 -3.44 -3.14 -12.38
N HIS A 202 -4.30 -3.31 -13.39
CA HIS A 202 -4.46 -2.38 -14.51
C HIS A 202 -5.78 -1.60 -14.44
N ALA A 203 -6.56 -1.77 -13.36
CA ALA A 203 -7.82 -1.07 -13.18
C ALA A 203 -7.58 0.44 -13.01
N VAL A 204 -8.41 1.25 -13.66
CA VAL A 204 -8.49 2.69 -13.42
C VAL A 204 -9.35 2.91 -12.17
N LEU A 205 -8.75 3.45 -11.12
CA LEU A 205 -9.41 3.69 -9.83
C LEU A 205 -10.28 4.95 -9.85
N GLY A 206 -9.90 5.95 -10.65
CA GLY A 206 -10.58 7.23 -10.71
C GLY A 206 -9.73 8.32 -11.36
N THR A 207 -10.17 9.55 -11.24
CA THR A 207 -9.39 10.74 -11.62
C THR A 207 -8.59 11.25 -10.42
N ILE A 208 -7.56 12.04 -10.70
CA ILE A 208 -6.76 12.72 -9.69
C ILE A 208 -7.63 13.63 -8.82
N SER A 209 -7.24 13.82 -7.55
CA SER A 209 -8.00 14.59 -6.58
C SER A 209 -8.06 16.08 -6.92
N PRO A 210 -9.19 16.76 -6.60
CA PRO A 210 -9.29 18.22 -6.68
C PRO A 210 -8.17 18.94 -5.93
N TYR A 211 -7.76 18.41 -4.77
CA TYR A 211 -6.64 18.93 -3.98
C TYR A 211 -5.35 19.03 -4.80
N LEU A 212 -4.98 17.99 -5.55
CA LEU A 212 -3.76 17.99 -6.36
C LEU A 212 -3.89 18.88 -7.61
N ILE A 213 -5.10 19.01 -8.16
CA ILE A 213 -5.39 19.94 -9.27
C ILE A 213 -5.18 21.38 -8.80
N GLU A 214 -5.81 21.78 -7.70
CA GLU A 214 -5.75 23.15 -7.18
C GLU A 214 -4.36 23.51 -6.65
N ARG A 215 -3.73 22.62 -5.88
CA ARG A 215 -2.45 22.92 -5.23
C ARG A 215 -1.25 22.87 -6.18
N TYR A 216 -1.26 21.94 -7.14
CA TYR A 216 -0.09 21.63 -7.97
C TYR A 216 -0.35 21.73 -9.48
N GLY A 217 -1.57 22.07 -9.90
CA GLY A 217 -1.92 22.27 -11.30
C GLY A 217 -2.02 20.99 -12.12
N PHE A 218 -2.27 19.83 -11.50
CA PHE A 218 -2.45 18.58 -12.26
C PHE A 218 -3.61 18.67 -13.26
N ASN A 219 -3.47 17.98 -14.39
CA ASN A 219 -4.54 17.87 -15.36
C ASN A 219 -5.76 17.13 -14.74
N PRO A 220 -6.98 17.70 -14.76
CA PRO A 220 -8.17 17.09 -14.17
C PRO A 220 -8.55 15.74 -14.79
N ASP A 221 -8.16 15.49 -16.04
CA ASP A 221 -8.41 14.23 -16.74
C ASP A 221 -7.41 13.12 -16.38
N CYS A 222 -6.39 13.43 -15.57
CA CYS A 222 -5.37 12.46 -15.17
C CYS A 222 -6.03 11.28 -14.45
N LYS A 223 -5.87 10.08 -15.02
CA LYS A 223 -6.40 8.84 -14.44
C LYS A 223 -5.40 8.21 -13.47
N ILE A 224 -5.88 7.81 -12.31
CA ILE A 224 -5.11 7.03 -11.35
C ILE A 224 -5.39 5.55 -11.62
N VAL A 225 -4.36 4.84 -12.05
CA VAL A 225 -4.38 3.37 -12.18
C VAL A 225 -4.00 2.75 -10.85
N ALA A 226 -4.48 1.55 -10.54
CA ALA A 226 -4.12 0.83 -9.32
C ALA A 226 -2.58 0.76 -9.15
N PHE A 227 -2.11 1.15 -7.97
CA PHE A 227 -0.70 0.99 -7.60
C PHE A 227 -0.47 -0.43 -7.13
N THR A 228 0.79 -0.90 -7.19
CA THR A 228 1.15 -2.26 -6.78
C THR A 228 2.50 -2.30 -6.06
N GLY A 229 2.91 -3.47 -5.59
CA GLY A 229 4.17 -3.69 -4.91
C GLY A 229 5.40 -3.47 -5.81
N ASP A 230 6.51 -3.03 -5.22
CA ASP A 230 7.77 -2.73 -5.91
C ASP A 230 8.34 -3.93 -6.69
N ASN A 231 8.24 -5.14 -6.13
CA ASN A 231 8.69 -6.36 -6.81
C ASN A 231 7.92 -6.61 -8.11
N ALA A 232 6.58 -6.59 -8.05
CA ALA A 232 5.73 -6.75 -9.24
C ALA A 232 5.90 -5.59 -10.22
N GLY A 233 6.06 -4.37 -9.70
CA GLY A 233 6.32 -3.18 -10.50
C GLY A 233 7.62 -3.23 -11.29
N ARG A 234 8.69 -3.73 -10.66
CA ARG A 234 9.96 -3.99 -11.34
C ARG A 234 9.79 -4.98 -12.49
N PHE A 235 9.08 -6.10 -12.30
CA PHE A 235 8.79 -7.02 -13.40
C PHE A 235 8.04 -6.36 -14.56
N LYS A 236 7.07 -5.48 -14.27
CA LYS A 236 6.34 -4.73 -15.30
C LYS A 236 7.23 -3.77 -16.09
N LEU A 237 8.18 -3.11 -15.41
CA LEU A 237 9.18 -2.25 -16.06
C LEU A 237 10.17 -3.06 -16.90
N PHE A 238 10.64 -4.21 -16.41
CA PHE A 238 11.51 -5.12 -17.15
C PHE A 238 10.82 -5.68 -18.41
N TYR A 239 9.56 -6.10 -18.29
CA TYR A 239 8.80 -6.63 -19.43
C TYR A 239 8.51 -5.55 -20.50
N LEU A 240 8.19 -4.32 -20.09
CA LEU A 240 8.05 -3.19 -21.02
C LEU A 240 9.39 -2.80 -21.68
N ALA A 241 10.50 -2.89 -20.93
CA ALA A 241 11.83 -2.68 -21.48
C ALA A 241 12.18 -3.75 -22.54
N ILE A 242 11.89 -5.02 -22.28
CA ILE A 242 12.11 -6.15 -23.20
C ILE A 242 11.26 -6.04 -24.47
N ILE A 243 10.00 -5.59 -24.37
CA ILE A 243 9.14 -5.37 -25.54
C ILE A 243 9.60 -4.14 -26.33
N SER A 244 10.10 -3.10 -25.65
CA SER A 244 10.67 -1.93 -26.32
C SER A 244 12.04 -2.19 -26.95
N SER A 245 12.77 -3.23 -26.53
CA SER A 245 14.08 -3.61 -27.05
C SER A 245 14.03 -4.51 -28.30
N ASN A 246 12.89 -4.60 -28.99
CA ASN A 246 12.84 -5.07 -30.38
C ASN A 246 13.30 -3.99 -31.40
N THR A 247 13.87 -2.89 -30.92
CA THR A 247 14.72 -1.99 -31.71
C THR A 247 16.21 -2.35 -31.49
N PRO A 248 17.07 -2.33 -32.54
CA PRO A 248 18.42 -2.89 -32.49
C PRO A 248 19.32 -2.31 -31.40
N TRP A 249 20.17 -3.18 -30.87
CA TRP A 249 20.96 -3.12 -29.62
C TRP A 249 22.15 -2.13 -29.56
N ASP A 250 22.05 -0.92 -30.07
CA ASP A 250 23.13 0.06 -29.90
C ASP A 250 22.68 1.25 -29.07
N ILE A 251 23.53 1.63 -28.10
CA ILE A 251 23.43 2.75 -27.13
C ILE A 251 23.05 2.26 -25.71
N PHE A 252 24.03 1.72 -24.98
CA PHE A 252 24.35 2.08 -23.58
C PHE A 252 25.58 1.27 -23.11
N MET A 253 26.73 1.56 -23.74
CA MET A 253 28.06 1.30 -23.21
C MET A 253 28.90 2.55 -23.48
N MET A 254 28.77 3.54 -22.58
CA MET A 254 29.77 4.54 -22.18
C MET A 254 29.19 5.40 -21.06
#